data_AF-A0A0Q4P3P7-F1
#
_entry.id   AF-A0A0Q4P3P7-F1
#
_cell.length_a   1.000
_cell.length_b   1.000
_cell.length_c   1.000
_cell.angle_alpha   90.00
_cell.angle_beta   90.00
_cell.angle_gamma   90.00
#
_symmetry.space_group_name_H-M   'P 1'
#
loop_
_entity.id
_entity.type
_entity.pdbx_description
1 polymer ?
#
loop_
_entity_poly.entity_id
_entity_poly.type
_entity_poly.pdbx_seq_one_letter_code
_entity_poly.pdbx_strand_id
1 'polypeptide(L)'
;MLSYAGIIDDGIAMILQDPNRPACRPQNGVGPGIKSMHLDHVRARRGSASHLVFFKEKVTKNGEAEIVILGVIHDRMMPRRKLATALREERDRDPT
;
A
#
# COMPACT_ATOMS: atom_id res chain seq x y z
N MET A 1 11.36 -19.82 -6.98
CA MET A 1 10.81 -19.09 -5.81
C MET A 1 10.95 -17.61 -6.11
N LEU A 2 9.86 -16.85 -6.27
CA LEU A 2 9.94 -15.40 -6.47
C LEU A 2 10.55 -14.77 -5.21
N SER A 3 11.67 -14.07 -5.39
CA SER A 3 12.32 -13.32 -4.32
C SER A 3 11.39 -12.18 -3.85
N TYR A 4 11.65 -11.65 -2.65
CA TYR A 4 10.91 -10.50 -2.15
C TYR A 4 10.99 -9.30 -3.10
N ALA A 5 12.16 -9.06 -3.70
CA ALA A 5 12.36 -8.04 -4.72
C ALA A 5 11.47 -8.27 -5.95
N GLY A 6 11.37 -9.51 -6.45
CA GLY A 6 10.51 -9.83 -7.59
C GLY A 6 9.02 -9.53 -7.35
N ILE A 7 8.52 -9.73 -6.12
CA ILE A 7 7.14 -9.36 -5.77
C ILE A 7 6.94 -7.84 -5.84
N ILE A 8 7.94 -7.06 -5.42
CA ILE A 8 7.88 -5.60 -5.50
C ILE A 8 7.88 -5.17 -6.96
N ASP A 9 8.78 -5.72 -7.78
CA ASP A 9 8.88 -5.40 -9.21
C ASP A 9 7.56 -5.70 -9.94
N ASP A 10 7.01 -6.90 -9.73
CA ASP A 10 5.71 -7.28 -10.29
C ASP A 10 4.58 -6.35 -9.80
N GLY A 11 4.61 -5.96 -8.52
CA GLY A 11 3.67 -5.01 -7.95
C GLY A 11 3.77 -3.61 -8.58
N ILE A 12 4.98 -3.12 -8.84
CA ILE A 12 5.22 -1.84 -9.52
C ILE A 12 4.75 -1.94 -10.98
N ALA A 13 5.04 -3.05 -11.67
CA ALA A 13 4.56 -3.28 -13.02
C ALA A 13 3.02 -3.29 -13.09
N MET A 14 2.36 -3.91 -12.12
CA MET A 14 0.90 -3.89 -11.97
C MET A 14 0.33 -2.48 -11.75
N ILE A 15 1.04 -1.61 -11.04
CA ILE A 15 0.64 -0.21 -10.83
C ILE A 15 0.85 0.60 -12.11
N LEU A 16 1.96 0.40 -12.82
CA LEU A 16 2.26 1.08 -14.08
C LEU A 16 1.22 0.78 -15.17
N GLN A 17 0.73 -0.46 -15.23
CA GLN A 17 -0.31 -0.85 -16.18
C GLN A 17 -1.66 -0.18 -15.92
N ASP A 18 -2.07 -0.10 -14.64
CA ASP A 18 -3.31 0.55 -14.24
C ASP A 18 -3.20 1.10 -12.81
N PRO A 19 -2.87 2.40 -12.66
CA PRO A 19 -2.75 3.03 -11.33
C PRO A 19 -4.12 3.28 -10.67
N ASN A 20 -5.23 3.01 -11.36
CA ASN A 20 -6.60 3.14 -10.89
C ASN A 20 -7.28 1.79 -10.63
N ARG A 21 -6.54 0.68 -10.78
CA ARG A 21 -7.08 -0.67 -10.58
C ARG A 21 -7.76 -0.83 -9.21
N PRO A 22 -8.77 -1.70 -9.06
CA PRO A 22 -9.50 -1.87 -7.79
C PRO A 22 -8.64 -2.22 -6.56
N ALA A 23 -7.47 -2.82 -6.79
CA ALA A 23 -6.49 -3.14 -5.75
C ALA A 23 -5.72 -1.91 -5.21
N CYS A 24 -5.72 -0.79 -5.95
CA CYS A 24 -5.15 0.48 -5.52
C CYS A 24 -6.19 1.24 -4.70
N ARG A 25 -5.81 1.62 -3.47
CA ARG A 25 -6.68 2.35 -2.54
C ARG A 25 -6.16 3.77 -2.33
N PRO A 26 -7.02 4.80 -2.38
CA PRO A 26 -6.63 6.16 -2.03
C PRO A 26 -6.26 6.22 -0.54
N GLN A 27 -5.20 6.96 -0.24
CA GLN A 27 -4.65 7.17 1.10
C GLN A 27 -4.70 8.65 1.46
N ASN A 28 -5.91 9.21 1.43
CA ASN A 28 -6.15 10.64 1.66
C ASN A 28 -5.63 11.13 3.03
N GLY A 29 -5.53 10.23 4.02
CA GLY A 29 -4.95 10.55 5.33
C GLY A 29 -3.42 10.61 5.36
N VAL A 30 -2.73 10.16 4.30
CA VAL A 30 -1.28 10.28 4.14
C VAL A 30 -0.95 11.53 3.32
N GLY A 31 -1.75 11.83 2.31
CA GLY A 31 -1.61 13.04 1.50
C GLY A 31 -2.47 13.02 0.23
N PRO A 32 -2.66 14.18 -0.42
CA PRO A 32 -3.48 14.28 -1.63
C PRO A 32 -2.87 13.50 -2.79
N GLY A 33 -3.70 12.72 -3.49
CA GLY A 33 -3.29 11.91 -4.64
C GLY A 33 -2.43 10.68 -4.31
N ILE A 34 -2.15 10.41 -3.02
CA ILE A 34 -1.42 9.22 -2.61
C ILE A 34 -2.35 8.02 -2.66
N LYS A 35 -1.85 6.93 -3.25
CA LYS A 35 -2.50 5.63 -3.31
C LYS A 35 -1.58 4.56 -2.73
N SER A 36 -2.17 3.43 -2.35
CA SER A 36 -1.42 2.24 -1.96
C SER A 36 -1.96 0.99 -2.62
N MET A 37 -1.09 0.03 -2.93
CA MET A 37 -1.48 -1.32 -3.34
C MET A 37 -0.83 -2.35 -2.42
N HIS A 38 -1.61 -3.32 -1.95
CA HIS A 38 -1.09 -4.43 -1.14
C HIS A 38 -0.45 -5.49 -2.05
N LEU A 39 0.78 -5.90 -1.77
CA LEU A 39 1.54 -6.84 -2.59
C LEU A 39 0.97 -8.26 -2.59
N ASP A 40 0.04 -8.59 -1.68
CA ASP A 40 -0.71 -9.84 -1.75
C ASP A 40 -1.55 -9.98 -3.02
N HIS A 41 -1.87 -8.86 -3.70
CA HIS A 41 -2.55 -8.87 -5.01
C HIS A 41 -1.67 -9.35 -6.16
N VAL A 42 -0.35 -9.41 -5.97
CA VAL A 42 0.61 -9.93 -6.96
C VAL A 42 0.61 -11.47 -6.98
N ARG A 43 0.18 -12.10 -5.89
CA ARG A 43 0.27 -13.56 -5.72
C ARG A 43 -1.07 -14.26 -5.91
N ALA A 44 -1.04 -15.44 -6.52
CA ALA A 44 -2.19 -16.34 -6.59
C ALA A 44 -2.61 -16.90 -5.22
N ARG A 45 -1.68 -16.97 -4.25
CA ARG A 45 -1.92 -17.48 -2.90
C ARG A 45 -1.93 -16.34 -1.88
N ARG A 46 -3.13 -16.04 -1.37
CA ARG A 46 -3.39 -15.06 -0.30
C ARG A 46 -2.55 -15.34 0.94
N GLY A 47 -2.07 -14.28 1.59
CA GLY A 47 -1.40 -14.31 2.90
C GLY A 47 0.11 -14.43 2.88
N SER A 48 0.78 -14.19 1.74
CA SER A 48 2.24 -14.37 1.63
C SER A 48 3.06 -13.09 1.47
N ALA A 49 2.40 -11.95 1.23
CA ALA A 49 3.08 -10.65 1.17
C ALA A 49 2.35 -9.61 2.03
N SER A 50 2.91 -9.26 3.18
CA SER A 50 2.33 -8.30 4.13
C SER A 50 2.77 -6.86 3.90
N HIS A 51 3.09 -6.47 2.66
CA HIS A 51 3.62 -5.14 2.35
C HIS A 51 2.69 -4.35 1.44
N LEU A 52 2.71 -3.03 1.60
CA LEU A 52 2.02 -2.06 0.77
C LEU A 52 3.04 -1.19 0.04
N VAL A 53 2.81 -0.97 -1.25
CA VAL A 53 3.53 0.02 -2.05
C VAL A 53 2.71 1.30 -2.06
N PHE A 54 3.31 2.40 -1.63
CA PHE A 54 2.74 3.75 -1.69
C PHE A 54 3.24 4.47 -2.91
N PHE A 55 2.34 5.10 -3.64
CA PHE A 55 2.67 5.81 -4.87
C PHE A 55 1.74 7.00 -5.11
N LYS A 56 2.11 7.85 -6.05
CA LYS A 56 1.22 8.87 -6.63
C LYS A 56 1.49 9.03 -8.12
N GLU A 57 0.46 9.44 -8.84
CA GLU A 57 0.57 9.88 -10.22
C GLU A 57 1.07 11.34 -10.26
N LYS A 58 1.96 11.64 -11.20
CA LYS A 58 2.44 12.99 -11.46
C LYS A 58 2.47 13.21 -12.96
N VAL A 59 2.05 14.38 -13.41
CA VAL A 59 2.23 14.80 -14.81
C VAL A 59 3.57 15.53 -14.93
N THR A 60 4.39 15.12 -15.88
CA THR A 60 5.68 15.78 -16.16
C THR A 60 5.47 17.11 -16.86
N LYS A 61 6.55 17.89 -16.99
CA LYS A 61 6.52 19.13 -17.79
C LYS A 61 6.16 18.89 -19.26
N ASN A 62 6.36 17.66 -19.75
CA ASN A 62 6.08 17.28 -21.13
C ASN A 62 4.66 16.68 -21.30
N GLY A 63 3.85 16.67 -20.23
CA GLY A 63 2.49 16.12 -20.26
C GLY A 63 2.42 14.60 -20.07
N GLU A 64 3.54 13.93 -19.81
CA GLU A 64 3.56 12.48 -19.61
C GLU A 64 3.15 12.10 -18.18
N ALA A 65 2.45 10.99 -18.02
CA ALA A 65 2.08 10.46 -16.71
C ALA A 65 3.23 9.61 -16.15
N GLU A 66 3.73 9.98 -14.97
CA GLU A 66 4.72 9.25 -14.19
C GLU A 66 4.10 8.68 -12.91
N ILE A 67 4.55 7.49 -12.54
CA ILE A 67 4.27 6.90 -11.23
C ILE A 67 5.48 7.14 -10.32
N VAL A 68 5.26 7.86 -9.22
CA VAL A 68 6.27 8.08 -8.20
C VAL A 68 6.03 7.12 -7.05
N ILE A 69 6.95 6.17 -6.83
CA ILE A 69 6.93 5.29 -5.66
C ILE A 69 7.49 6.06 -4.46
N LEU A 70 6.68 6.15 -3.40
CA LEU A 70 7.02 6.86 -2.17
C LEU A 70 7.66 5.94 -1.13
N GLY A 71 7.30 4.65 -1.16
CA GLY A 71 7.90 3.66 -0.27
C GLY A 71 7.14 2.33 -0.26
N VAL A 72 7.81 1.31 0.27
CA VAL A 72 7.24 -0.01 0.51
C VAL A 72 7.28 -0.27 2.01
N ILE A 73 6.11 -0.46 2.64
CA ILE A 73 6.01 -0.65 4.09
C ILE A 73 5.27 -1.93 4.42
N HIS A 74 5.69 -2.60 5.49
CA HIS A 74 4.92 -3.67 6.10
C HIS A 74 3.58 -3.14 6.64
N ASP A 75 2.50 -3.89 6.45
CA ASP A 75 1.13 -3.57 6.86
C ASP A 75 0.97 -3.23 8.36
N ARG A 76 1.82 -3.80 9.22
CA ARG A 76 1.91 -3.53 10.66
C ARG A 76 2.40 -2.12 10.97
N MET A 77 3.02 -1.44 10.01
CA MET A 77 3.47 -0.05 10.17
C MET A 77 2.37 0.97 9.84
N MET A 78 1.19 0.53 9.39
CA MET A 78 0.06 1.43 9.11
C MET A 78 -0.45 2.11 10.39
N PRO A 79 -0.52 3.46 10.44
CA PRO A 79 -0.96 4.20 11.63
C PRO A 79 -2.37 3.80 12.10
N ARG A 80 -3.31 3.59 11.17
CA ARG A 80 -4.69 3.19 11.50
C ARG A 80 -4.76 1.84 12.23
N ARG A 81 -3.85 0.91 11.91
CA ARG A 81 -3.76 -0.37 12.62
C ARG A 81 -3.24 -0.16 14.04
N LYS A 82 -2.20 0.65 14.22
CA LYS A 82 -1.67 0.97 15.55
C LYS A 82 -2.72 1.67 16.41
N LEU A 83 -3.48 2.62 15.84
CA LEU A 83 -4.58 3.28 16.54
C LEU A 83 -5.70 2.30 16.92
N ALA A 84 -6.13 1.44 16.00
CA ALA A 84 -7.16 0.44 16.29
C ALA A 84 -6.71 -0.58 17.35
N THR A 85 -5.44 -0.97 17.35
CA THR A 85 -4.86 -1.81 18.40
C THR A 85 -4.86 -1.10 19.74
N ALA A 86 -4.35 0.15 19.79
CA ALA A 86 -4.31 0.93 21.03
C ALA A 86 -5.71 1.13 21.65
N LEU A 87 -6.71 1.46 20.83
CA LEU A 87 -8.10 1.63 21.29
C LEU A 87 -8.72 0.33 21.81
N ARG A 88 -8.36 -0.82 21.25
CA ARG A 88 -8.80 -2.13 21.76
C ARG A 88 -8.14 -2.46 23.09
N GLU A 89 -6.83 -2.24 23.20
CA GLU A 89 -6.07 -2.46 24.42
C GLU A 89 -6.54 -1.56 25.57
N GLU A 90 -6.97 -0.33 25.28
CA GLU A 90 -7.56 0.58 26.27
C GLU A 90 -8.92 0.05 26.77
N ARG A 91 -9.82 -0.33 25.86
CA ARG A 91 -11.12 -0.92 26.20
C ARG A 91 -10.99 -2.21 27.00
N ASP A 92 -10.03 -3.07 26.66
CA ASP A 92 -9.85 -4.35 27.33
C ASP A 92 -9.14 -4.19 28.71
N ARG A 93 -8.58 -3.02 29.01
CA ARG A 93 -7.92 -2.68 30.29
C ARG A 93 -8.89 -2.10 31.34
N ASP A 94 -9.95 -1.43 30.89
CA ASP A 94 -11.09 -1.01 31.72
C ASP A 94 -12.35 -1.81 31.33
N PRO A 95 -12.51 -3.05 31.84
CA PRO A 95 -13.77 -3.75 31.73
C PRO A 95 -14.76 -3.06 32.67
N THR A 96 -15.61 -2.21 32.14
CA THR A 96 -16.83 -1.76 32.83
C THR A 96 -17.64 -2.95 33.35
#